data_AF-A0A7C7JFB7-F1
#
_entry.id   AF-A0A7C7JFB7-F1
#
_cell.length_a   1.000
_cell.length_b   1.000
_cell.length_c   1.000
_cell.angle_alpha   90.00
_cell.angle_beta   90.00
_cell.angle_gamma   90.00
#
_symmetry.space_group_name_H-M   'P 1'
#
loop_
_entity.id
_entity.type
_entity.pdbx_description
1 polymer ?
#
loop_
_entity_poly.entity_id
_entity_poly.type
_entity_poly.pdbx_seq_one_letter_code
_entity_poly.pdbx_strand_id
1 'polypeptide(L)'
;MDTSRLTFPNSRFSLSHCVNLAVAAGLLTEQKSIDGVGVDLELNRSVTDMHTKFYLSRIERRSALDNDDRIRLWTIKEALFKADPDNQYTVLGHYEIEDPSLLQGKAKNNRGRSFYYSCEKLPMDKIFEIRSGGWISCAVSFSAST
;
A
#
# COMPACT_ATOMS: atom_id res chain seq x y z
N MET A 1 -8.82 18.83 -15.01
CA MET A 1 -9.27 17.44 -15.25
C MET A 1 -10.66 17.28 -14.67
N ASP A 2 -11.58 16.65 -15.39
CA ASP A 2 -12.92 16.33 -14.87
C ASP A 2 -12.86 15.01 -14.09
N THR A 3 -12.96 15.09 -12.76
CA THR A 3 -12.83 13.92 -11.87
C THR A 3 -14.00 12.95 -11.98
N SER A 4 -15.15 13.38 -12.53
CA SER A 4 -16.32 12.51 -12.74
C SER A 4 -16.11 11.43 -13.81
N ARG A 5 -15.05 11.57 -14.61
CA ARG A 5 -14.67 10.64 -15.69
C ARG A 5 -13.53 9.70 -15.31
N LEU A 6 -13.03 9.77 -14.07
CA LEU A 6 -11.99 8.88 -13.58
C LEU A 6 -12.55 7.48 -13.38
N THR A 7 -11.96 6.49 -14.06
CA THR A 7 -12.21 5.07 -13.81
C THR A 7 -11.05 4.49 -13.02
N PHE A 8 -11.34 3.54 -12.13
CA PHE A 8 -10.35 2.81 -11.35
C PHE A 8 -10.34 1.31 -11.72
N PRO A 9 -9.19 0.63 -11.68
CA PRO A 9 -7.86 1.16 -11.32
C PRO A 9 -7.35 2.21 -12.32
N ASN A 10 -6.54 3.15 -11.84
CA ASN A 10 -6.01 4.26 -12.63
C ASN A 10 -4.50 4.37 -12.41
N SER A 11 -3.70 4.48 -13.49
CA SER A 11 -2.24 4.54 -13.37
C SER A 11 -1.72 5.83 -12.73
N ARG A 12 -2.56 6.86 -12.62
CA ARG A 12 -2.18 8.22 -12.21
C ARG A 12 -2.83 8.68 -10.92
N PHE A 13 -3.89 8.01 -10.50
CA PHE A 13 -4.66 8.34 -9.32
C PHE A 13 -4.97 7.09 -8.52
N SER A 14 -4.86 7.17 -7.19
CA SER A 14 -5.33 6.14 -6.29
C SER A 14 -6.17 6.76 -5.20
N LEU A 15 -7.17 6.01 -4.77
CA LEU A 15 -8.07 6.36 -3.67
C LEU A 15 -8.03 5.25 -2.61
N SER A 16 -8.12 5.63 -1.35
CA SER A 16 -8.49 4.72 -0.28
C SER A 16 -9.39 5.42 0.72
N HIS A 17 -10.26 4.67 1.37
CA HIS A 17 -11.10 5.17 2.43
C HIS A 17 -11.34 4.08 3.46
N CYS A 18 -11.51 4.48 4.71
CA CYS A 18 -11.98 3.61 5.77
C CYS A 18 -12.81 4.44 6.75
N VAL A 19 -13.86 3.86 7.33
CA VAL A 19 -14.78 4.50 8.29
C VAL A 19 -15.13 5.95 7.87
N ASN A 20 -14.47 6.95 8.46
CA ASN A 20 -14.71 8.38 8.28
C ASN A 20 -13.54 9.13 7.61
N LEU A 21 -12.56 8.41 7.06
CA LEU A 21 -11.38 8.95 6.42
C LEU A 21 -11.32 8.54 4.95
N ALA A 22 -10.87 9.47 4.11
CA ALA A 22 -10.54 9.20 2.72
C ALA A 22 -9.23 9.90 2.35
N VAL A 23 -8.44 9.26 1.50
CA VAL A 23 -7.22 9.83 0.93
C VAL A 23 -7.21 9.63 -0.58
N ALA A 24 -6.65 10.61 -1.27
CA ALA A 24 -6.35 10.54 -2.68
C ALA A 24 -4.86 10.81 -2.89
N ALA A 25 -4.22 10.01 -3.73
CA ALA A 25 -2.88 10.26 -4.25
C ALA A 25 -2.97 10.47 -5.76
N GLY A 26 -2.23 11.45 -6.26
CA GLY A 26 -2.16 11.75 -7.68
C GLY A 26 -0.73 12.05 -8.10
N LEU A 27 -0.32 11.52 -9.25
CA LEU A 27 0.97 11.82 -9.83
C LEU A 27 0.88 13.08 -10.69
N LEU A 28 1.69 14.09 -10.37
CA LEU A 28 1.77 15.34 -11.14
C LEU A 28 2.71 15.24 -12.36
N THR A 29 3.64 14.27 -12.37
CA THR A 29 4.71 14.17 -13.37
C THR A 29 4.32 13.31 -14.58
N GLU A 30 4.43 13.79 -15.81
CA GLU A 30 4.22 12.95 -17.01
C GLU A 30 5.37 11.96 -17.29
N GLN A 31 6.29 11.75 -16.35
CA GLN A 31 7.35 10.75 -16.50
C GLN A 31 6.76 9.37 -16.81
N LYS A 32 7.05 8.90 -18.02
CA LYS A 32 6.60 7.60 -18.57
C LYS A 32 7.16 6.39 -17.84
N SER A 33 8.07 6.57 -16.88
CA SER A 33 8.69 5.48 -16.13
C SER A 33 7.80 4.93 -15.01
N ILE A 34 6.76 5.67 -14.57
CA ILE A 34 5.84 5.21 -13.53
C ILE A 34 4.59 4.62 -14.18
N ASP A 35 4.33 3.35 -13.90
CA ASP A 35 3.23 2.59 -14.49
C ASP A 35 1.95 2.63 -13.65
N GLY A 36 2.07 2.90 -12.35
CA GLY A 36 0.94 3.00 -11.44
C GLY A 36 1.28 3.67 -10.12
N VAL A 37 0.23 4.17 -9.45
CA VAL A 37 0.27 4.73 -8.10
C VAL A 37 -0.79 4.05 -7.25
N GLY A 38 -0.46 3.80 -5.99
CA GLY A 38 -1.36 3.20 -5.02
C GLY A 38 -1.27 3.94 -3.70
N VAL A 39 -2.40 4.17 -3.06
CA VAL A 39 -2.47 4.69 -1.69
C VAL A 39 -3.41 3.83 -0.89
N ASP A 40 -3.05 3.58 0.36
CA ASP A 40 -3.91 2.91 1.32
C ASP A 40 -3.81 3.51 2.71
N LEU A 41 -4.90 3.43 3.47
CA LEU A 41 -4.97 3.86 4.86
C LEU A 41 -5.76 2.85 5.68
N GLU A 42 -5.27 2.54 6.87
CA GLU A 42 -5.91 1.60 7.80
C GLU A 42 -5.83 2.15 9.23
N LEU A 43 -6.93 2.03 9.97
CA LEU A 43 -6.98 2.34 11.40
C LEU A 43 -6.51 1.16 12.23
N ASN A 44 -6.18 1.41 13.50
CA ASN A 44 -5.84 0.32 14.41
C ASN A 44 -7.03 -0.64 14.57
N ARG A 45 -6.75 -1.93 14.34
CA ARG A 45 -7.68 -3.04 14.57
C ARG A 45 -6.92 -4.30 14.95
N SER A 46 -7.56 -5.24 15.62
CA SER A 46 -6.91 -6.52 15.91
C SER A 46 -6.76 -7.36 14.63
N VAL A 47 -5.55 -7.86 14.38
CA VAL A 47 -5.21 -8.76 13.26
C VAL A 47 -4.71 -10.08 13.82
N THR A 48 -5.46 -11.14 13.53
CA THR A 48 -5.11 -12.50 13.98
C THR A 48 -3.96 -13.08 13.16
N ASP A 49 -3.19 -13.99 13.76
CA ASP A 49 -2.09 -14.68 13.09
C ASP A 49 -2.55 -15.41 11.82
N MET A 50 -3.77 -15.98 11.85
CA MET A 50 -4.35 -16.68 10.69
C MET A 50 -4.54 -15.74 9.51
N HIS A 51 -4.99 -14.50 9.76
CA HIS A 51 -5.17 -13.49 8.72
C HIS A 51 -3.84 -13.15 8.04
N THR A 52 -2.74 -13.10 8.80
CA THR A 52 -1.40 -12.78 8.25
C THR A 52 -0.89 -13.79 7.22
N LYS A 53 -1.40 -15.03 7.23
CA LYS A 53 -1.01 -16.05 6.24
C LYS A 53 -1.46 -15.72 4.81
N PHE A 54 -2.48 -14.87 4.64
CA PHE A 54 -3.01 -14.51 3.33
C PHE A 54 -2.22 -13.40 2.62
N TYR A 55 -1.50 -12.56 3.36
CA TYR A 55 -0.86 -11.37 2.80
C TYR A 55 0.63 -11.22 3.13
N LEU A 56 1.15 -11.94 4.14
CA LEU A 56 2.57 -11.91 4.50
C LEU A 56 3.28 -13.18 4.08
N SER A 57 4.50 -13.04 3.57
CA SER A 57 5.44 -14.12 3.37
C SER A 57 5.95 -14.69 4.71
N ARG A 58 6.68 -15.80 4.68
CA ARG A 58 7.30 -16.36 5.89
C ARG A 58 8.30 -15.39 6.53
N ILE A 59 9.03 -14.62 5.72
CA ILE A 59 10.02 -13.65 6.19
C ILE A 59 9.29 -12.47 6.83
N GLU A 60 8.28 -11.93 6.16
CA GLU A 60 7.49 -10.80 6.67
C GLU A 60 6.76 -11.12 7.97
N ARG A 61 6.21 -12.34 8.12
CA ARG A 61 5.59 -12.77 9.38
C ARG A 61 6.58 -12.85 10.54
N ARG A 62 7.88 -13.07 10.29
CA ARG A 62 8.90 -13.05 11.34
C ARG A 62 9.28 -11.63 11.75
N SER A 63 9.19 -10.69 10.81
CA SER A 63 9.44 -9.28 11.06
C SER A 63 8.25 -8.56 11.71
N ALA A 64 7.03 -9.07 11.56
CA ALA A 64 5.83 -8.49 12.16
C ALA A 64 5.68 -8.91 13.63
N LEU A 65 6.33 -8.18 14.55
CA LEU A 65 6.47 -8.59 15.95
C LEU A 65 5.18 -8.42 16.75
N ASP A 66 4.36 -7.43 16.38
CA ASP A 66 3.13 -7.10 17.08
C ASP A 66 1.96 -6.83 16.13
N ASN A 67 0.82 -6.44 16.69
CA ASN A 67 -0.37 -6.10 15.92
C ASN A 67 -0.17 -4.86 15.03
N ASP A 68 0.67 -3.92 15.47
CA ASP A 68 0.91 -2.68 14.77
C ASP A 68 1.70 -2.91 13.47
N ASP A 69 2.74 -3.74 13.53
CA ASP A 69 3.47 -4.20 12.35
C ASP A 69 2.57 -4.92 11.35
N ARG A 70 1.62 -5.73 11.82
CA ARG A 70 0.72 -6.49 10.95
C ARG A 70 -0.18 -5.57 10.13
N ILE A 71 -0.71 -4.50 10.75
CA ILE A 71 -1.52 -3.49 10.06
C ILE A 71 -0.62 -2.66 9.15
N ARG A 72 0.57 -2.27 9.60
CA ARG A 72 1.54 -1.53 8.78
C ARG A 72 1.84 -2.26 7.48
N LEU A 73 2.22 -3.54 7.57
CA LEU A 73 2.55 -4.35 6.40
C LEU A 73 1.32 -4.62 5.54
N TRP A 74 0.13 -4.79 6.13
CA TRP A 74 -1.12 -4.86 5.36
C TRP A 74 -1.32 -3.59 4.52
N THR A 75 -1.18 -2.42 5.13
CA THR A 75 -1.35 -1.11 4.49
C THR A 75 -0.35 -0.93 3.34
N ILE A 76 0.91 -1.33 3.54
CA ILE A 76 1.92 -1.33 2.48
C ILE A 76 1.49 -2.26 1.33
N LYS A 77 1.04 -3.48 1.62
CA LYS A 77 0.66 -4.46 0.59
C LYS A 77 -0.54 -4.01 -0.24
N GLU A 78 -1.55 -3.41 0.39
CA GLU A 78 -2.69 -2.81 -0.30
C GLU A 78 -2.25 -1.66 -1.22
N ALA A 79 -1.36 -0.78 -0.76
CA ALA A 79 -0.80 0.27 -1.60
C ALA A 79 -0.03 -0.31 -2.80
N LEU A 80 0.76 -1.38 -2.61
CA LEU A 80 1.46 -2.08 -3.70
C LEU A 80 0.48 -2.70 -4.71
N PHE A 81 -0.57 -3.36 -4.23
CA PHE A 81 -1.62 -3.94 -5.07
C PHE A 81 -2.33 -2.87 -5.92
N LYS A 82 -2.66 -1.72 -5.33
CA LYS A 82 -3.29 -0.59 -6.04
C LYS A 82 -2.34 0.06 -7.05
N ALA A 83 -1.04 0.09 -6.75
CA ALA A 83 -0.02 0.61 -7.65
C ALA A 83 0.29 -0.31 -8.84
N ASP A 84 -0.19 -1.56 -8.84
CA ASP A 84 0.06 -2.53 -9.89
C ASP A 84 -1.08 -2.48 -10.94
N PRO A 85 -0.83 -1.96 -12.16
CA PRO A 85 -1.85 -1.91 -13.20
C PRO A 85 -2.28 -3.31 -13.68
N ASP A 86 -1.47 -4.34 -13.42
CA ASP A 86 -1.73 -5.72 -13.79
C ASP A 86 -2.17 -6.57 -12.59
N ASN A 87 -2.71 -5.93 -11.53
CA ASN A 87 -3.17 -6.60 -10.31
C ASN A 87 -4.33 -7.58 -10.51
N GLN A 88 -4.91 -7.65 -11.71
CA GLN A 88 -5.91 -8.64 -12.03
C GLN A 88 -5.34 -10.05 -11.80
N TYR A 89 -6.05 -10.83 -10.98
CA TYR A 89 -5.67 -12.18 -10.55
C TYR A 89 -4.41 -12.26 -9.66
N THR A 90 -4.00 -11.15 -9.03
CA THR A 90 -2.99 -11.18 -7.96
C THR A 90 -3.67 -11.17 -6.59
N VAL A 91 -2.90 -11.52 -5.56
CA VAL A 91 -3.31 -11.37 -4.15
C VAL A 91 -2.19 -10.66 -3.41
N LEU A 92 -2.48 -10.09 -2.24
CA LEU A 92 -1.49 -9.35 -1.45
C LEU A 92 -0.20 -10.15 -1.17
N GLY A 93 -0.33 -11.46 -0.94
CA GLY A 93 0.82 -12.34 -0.72
C GLY A 93 1.77 -12.49 -1.93
N HIS A 94 1.38 -12.02 -3.12
CA HIS A 94 2.25 -12.01 -4.31
C HIS A 94 3.21 -10.83 -4.38
N TYR A 95 2.98 -9.80 -3.56
CA TYR A 95 3.91 -8.69 -3.41
C TYR A 95 4.88 -9.09 -2.30
N GLU A 96 6.17 -8.82 -2.45
CA GLU A 96 7.23 -9.14 -1.49
C GLU A 96 8.00 -7.87 -1.17
N ILE A 97 8.07 -7.51 0.11
CA ILE A 97 8.82 -6.35 0.60
C ILE A 97 10.26 -6.80 0.84
N GLU A 98 11.25 -6.07 0.32
CA GLU A 98 12.66 -6.46 0.45
C GLU A 98 13.14 -6.43 1.91
N ASP A 99 12.83 -5.34 2.62
CA ASP A 99 13.07 -5.20 4.06
C ASP A 99 11.78 -4.77 4.78
N PRO A 100 11.08 -5.70 5.45
CA PRO A 100 9.82 -5.39 6.13
C PRO A 100 9.98 -4.52 7.38
N SER A 101 11.21 -4.30 7.87
CA SER A 101 11.47 -3.44 9.04
C SER A 101 11.47 -1.94 8.69
N LEU A 102 11.64 -1.61 7.42
CA LEU A 102 11.70 -0.22 6.97
C LEU A 102 10.30 0.35 6.74
N LEU A 103 10.20 1.67 6.95
CA LEU A 103 9.00 2.45 6.64
C LEU A 103 8.93 2.85 5.16
N GLN A 104 10.05 2.81 4.47
CA GLN A 104 10.15 3.09 3.05
C GLN A 104 11.14 2.13 2.42
N GLY A 105 10.91 1.74 1.18
CA GLY A 105 11.80 0.80 0.53
C GLY A 105 11.27 0.27 -0.79
N LYS A 106 11.84 -0.85 -1.19
CA LYS A 106 11.50 -1.54 -2.43
C LYS A 106 10.65 -2.77 -2.15
N ALA A 107 9.80 -3.09 -3.13
CA ALA A 107 9.07 -4.34 -3.18
C ALA A 107 9.03 -4.84 -4.63
N LYS A 108 8.69 -6.11 -4.79
CA LYS A 108 8.47 -6.74 -6.10
C LYS A 108 7.19 -7.57 -6.07
N ASN A 109 6.54 -7.76 -7.21
CA ASN A 109 5.49 -8.78 -7.32
C ASN A 109 6.06 -10.08 -7.91
N ASN A 110 5.24 -11.14 -7.90
CA ASN A 110 5.59 -12.44 -8.47
C ASN A 110 5.76 -12.46 -10.01
N ARG A 111 5.49 -11.34 -10.69
CA ARG A 111 5.71 -11.14 -12.13
C ARG A 111 6.97 -10.30 -12.42
N GLY A 112 7.75 -9.96 -11.39
CA GLY A 112 8.99 -9.19 -11.53
C GLY A 112 8.82 -7.67 -11.63
N ARG A 113 7.60 -7.14 -11.50
CA ARG A 113 7.35 -5.69 -11.42
C ARG A 113 7.98 -5.15 -10.14
N SER A 114 8.63 -4.00 -10.24
CA SER A 114 9.29 -3.34 -9.11
C SER A 114 8.46 -2.18 -8.57
N PHE A 115 8.54 -1.96 -7.27
CA PHE A 115 7.78 -0.93 -6.57
C PHE A 115 8.67 -0.19 -5.59
N TYR A 116 8.35 1.08 -5.36
CA TYR A 116 8.83 1.84 -4.23
C TYR A 116 7.64 2.25 -3.37
N TYR A 117 7.79 2.18 -2.06
CA TYR A 117 6.76 2.56 -1.12
C TYR A 117 7.31 3.49 -0.03
N SER A 118 6.42 4.29 0.53
CA SER A 118 6.59 5.00 1.79
C SER A 118 5.36 4.72 2.66
N CYS A 119 5.58 4.53 3.96
CA CYS A 119 4.56 4.25 4.94
C CYS A 119 4.85 5.04 6.20
N GLU A 120 3.81 5.62 6.77
CA GLU A 120 3.93 6.49 7.91
C GLU A 120 2.73 6.34 8.84
N LYS A 121 2.94 6.66 10.11
CA LYS A 121 1.84 6.68 11.07
C LYS A 121 0.81 7.69 10.62
N LEU A 122 -0.45 7.27 10.65
CA LEU A 122 -1.57 8.11 10.27
C LEU A 122 -1.52 9.41 11.11
N PRO A 123 -1.36 10.61 10.51
CA PRO A 123 -1.14 11.84 11.26
C PRO A 123 -2.43 12.40 11.92
N MET A 124 -3.52 11.63 11.89
CA MET A 124 -4.87 12.11 12.18
C MET A 124 -5.15 12.31 13.67
N ASP A 125 -4.42 11.61 14.54
CA ASP A 125 -4.48 11.86 15.99
C ASP A 125 -4.14 13.33 16.32
N LYS A 126 -3.37 14.01 15.45
CA LYS A 126 -3.01 15.43 15.61
C LYS A 126 -4.01 16.42 15.00
N ILE A 127 -4.85 15.97 14.06
CA ILE A 127 -5.68 16.86 13.24
C ILE A 127 -7.16 16.80 13.67
N PHE A 128 -7.65 15.63 14.07
CA PHE A 128 -9.08 15.41 14.31
C PHE A 128 -9.42 14.91 15.72
N GLU A 129 -8.43 14.77 16.62
CA GLU A 129 -8.58 14.16 17.96
C GLU A 129 -9.19 12.75 17.96
N ILE A 130 -9.28 12.10 16.78
CA ILE A 130 -9.74 10.73 16.62
C ILE A 130 -8.56 9.83 17.01
N ARG A 131 -8.62 9.23 18.21
CA ARG A 131 -7.59 8.30 18.72
C ARG A 131 -7.68 6.90 18.10
N SER A 132 -7.84 6.82 16.78
CA SER A 132 -7.88 5.54 16.08
C SER A 132 -6.49 5.05 15.68
N GLY A 133 -5.47 5.93 15.67
CA GLY A 133 -4.13 5.60 15.19
C GLY A 133 -4.14 4.97 13.79
N GLY A 134 -3.15 4.13 13.50
CA GLY A 134 -3.06 3.37 12.24
C GLY A 134 -1.95 3.85 11.32
N TRP A 135 -2.07 3.51 10.04
CA TRP A 135 -1.05 3.68 9.03
C TRP A 135 -1.62 4.24 7.74
N ILE A 136 -0.80 4.97 7.01
CA ILE A 136 -1.01 5.32 5.61
C ILE A 136 0.22 4.88 4.81
N SER A 137 0.00 4.38 3.61
CA SER A 137 1.09 4.05 2.68
C SER A 137 0.78 4.54 1.28
N CYS A 138 1.82 4.98 0.59
CA CYS A 138 1.81 5.30 -0.83
C CYS A 138 2.86 4.44 -1.54
N ALA A 139 2.53 3.93 -2.72
CA ALA A 139 3.42 3.15 -3.56
C ALA A 139 3.36 3.60 -5.02
N VAL A 140 4.46 3.42 -5.72
CA VAL A 140 4.59 3.62 -7.16
C VAL A 140 5.23 2.40 -7.80
N SER A 141 4.75 2.02 -8.99
CA SER A 141 5.26 0.87 -9.73
C SER A 141 6.01 1.26 -10.99
N PHE A 142 6.97 0.41 -11.36
CA PHE A 142 7.82 0.55 -12.53
C PHE A 142 7.82 -0.77 -13.29
N SER A 143 7.88 -0.70 -14.61
CA SER A 143 8.01 -1.88 -15.48
C SER A 143 9.21 -2.72 -15.04
N ALA A 144 9.09 -4.04 -15.19
CA ALA A 144 10.24 -4.91 -15.03
C ALA A 144 11.34 -4.48 -16.00
N SER A 145 12.57 -4.29 -15.51
CA SER A 145 13.73 -4.04 -16.37
C SER A 145 13.85 -5.19 -17.36
N THR A 146 13.66 -4.91 -18.65
CA THR A 146 13.98 -5.83 -19.76
C THR A 146 15.47 -6.12 -19.81
#